data_AF-A0AAE1WRD4-F1
#
_entry.id   AF-A0AAE1WRD4-F1
#
_cell.length_a   1.000
_cell.length_b   1.000
_cell.length_c   1.000
_cell.angle_alpha   90.00
_cell.angle_beta   90.00
_cell.angle_gamma   90.00
#
_symmetry.space_group_name_H-M   'P 1'
#
loop_
_entity.id
_entity.type
_entity.pdbx_description
1 polymer ?
#
loop_
_entity_poly.entity_id
_entity_poly.type
_entity_poly.pdbx_seq_one_letter_code
_entity_poly.pdbx_strand_id
1 'polypeptide(L)'
;MGRKAATRRRTHHHHAHAIIRLSADSFSTGTALSRKWGDIRTRRNSFPSARLVWLCNLARDGTIKMYDYGDVKENVKHYGMPVPPSYNMTNIPNGSLFLAYGGKDLLSVQEDVKLLLDSLHQHEQDKLVVQYTENYAHADFIMGFNARQVVYDPLMAFLKLH
;
A
#
# COMPACT_ATOMS: atom_id res chain seq x y z
N MET A 1 73.86 -9.39 7.88
CA MET A 1 73.25 -10.65 8.38
C MET A 1 71.76 -10.60 8.06
N GLY A 2 71.23 -11.61 7.37
CA GLY A 2 69.76 -11.87 7.24
C GLY A 2 69.03 -11.23 6.04
N ARG A 3 68.79 -12.04 4.99
CA ARG A 3 67.85 -11.77 3.87
C ARG A 3 66.41 -12.19 4.23
N LYS A 4 65.41 -11.61 3.54
CA LYS A 4 64.23 -12.22 2.85
C LYS A 4 62.99 -11.29 2.94
N ALA A 5 62.53 -10.70 1.83
CA ALA A 5 61.58 -11.23 0.82
C ALA A 5 60.13 -11.30 1.37
N ALA A 6 59.26 -10.36 0.99
CA ALA A 6 58.29 -10.46 -0.12
C ALA A 6 57.00 -11.21 0.25
N THR A 7 55.82 -10.64 -0.04
CA THR A 7 54.75 -11.25 -0.87
C THR A 7 53.44 -10.44 -0.87
N ARG A 8 53.14 -9.96 -2.07
CA ARG A 8 51.86 -9.57 -2.71
C ARG A 8 50.60 -10.33 -2.24
N ARG A 9 49.44 -9.65 -2.11
CA ARG A 9 48.18 -10.02 -2.80
C ARG A 9 47.02 -9.06 -2.53
N ARG A 10 46.15 -8.97 -3.54
CA ARG A 10 44.98 -8.12 -3.77
C ARG A 10 43.75 -9.03 -3.75
N THR A 11 42.68 -8.70 -3.02
CA THR A 11 41.31 -9.26 -3.16
C THR A 11 40.34 -8.29 -2.48
N HIS A 12 39.56 -7.47 -3.20
CA HIS A 12 38.19 -7.71 -3.68
C HIS A 12 37.16 -8.24 -2.64
N HIS A 13 36.14 -7.41 -2.42
CA HIS A 13 34.70 -7.70 -2.38
C HIS A 13 33.96 -8.18 -1.11
N HIS A 14 32.73 -7.61 -1.03
CA HIS A 14 31.47 -8.08 -0.43
C HIS A 14 31.14 -7.76 1.04
N HIS A 15 30.15 -6.88 1.18
CA HIS A 15 28.85 -7.08 1.86
C HIS A 15 28.77 -8.00 3.10
N ALA A 16 28.04 -7.43 4.07
CA ALA A 16 26.99 -8.07 4.86
C ALA A 16 27.30 -8.40 6.34
N HIS A 17 26.32 -8.02 7.17
CA HIS A 17 25.93 -8.58 8.47
C HIS A 17 26.58 -7.95 9.71
N ALA A 18 26.06 -6.79 10.12
CA ALA A 18 26.01 -6.43 11.55
C ALA A 18 24.84 -7.18 12.20
N ILE A 19 25.15 -8.34 12.75
CA ILE A 19 24.27 -9.19 13.56
C ILE A 19 23.83 -8.42 14.80
N ILE A 20 22.51 -8.28 14.99
CA ILE A 20 21.91 -7.71 16.19
C ILE A 20 22.10 -8.72 17.33
N ARG A 21 23.00 -8.40 18.26
CA ARG A 21 23.08 -9.08 19.57
C ARG A 21 22.25 -8.27 20.55
N LEU A 22 21.02 -8.70 20.81
CA LEU A 22 20.18 -8.18 21.89
C LEU A 22 20.80 -8.62 23.22
N SER A 23 21.54 -7.73 23.87
CA SER A 23 21.77 -7.81 25.31
C SER A 23 20.71 -6.96 25.99
N ALA A 24 19.76 -7.62 26.65
CA ALA A 24 18.76 -6.99 27.47
C ALA A 24 19.40 -6.56 28.80
N ASP A 25 20.08 -5.42 28.80
CA ASP A 25 20.50 -4.74 30.02
C ASP A 25 20.70 -3.27 29.69
N SER A 26 19.72 -2.43 30.01
CA SER A 26 19.82 -0.99 30.32
C SER A 26 18.42 -0.37 30.28
N PHE A 27 17.55 -0.77 31.22
CA PHE A 27 16.51 0.13 31.69
C PHE A 27 17.20 1.17 32.60
N SER A 28 16.75 2.43 32.54
CA SER A 28 17.29 3.57 33.31
C SER A 28 18.61 4.18 32.80
N THR A 29 18.51 5.10 31.82
CA THR A 29 18.86 6.53 31.99
C THR A 29 18.80 7.32 30.67
N GLY A 30 18.21 8.52 30.75
CA GLY A 30 18.68 9.71 30.03
C GLY A 30 18.37 9.86 28.54
N THR A 31 17.19 10.43 28.26
CA THR A 31 16.87 11.50 27.27
C THR A 31 17.32 11.42 25.79
N ALA A 32 18.43 10.77 25.42
CA ALA A 32 18.93 10.73 24.03
C ALA A 32 18.23 9.65 23.18
N LEU A 33 17.98 8.46 23.75
CA LEU A 33 17.21 7.41 23.10
C LEU A 33 15.75 7.82 22.92
N SER A 34 15.15 8.48 23.91
CA SER A 34 13.77 8.98 23.81
C SER A 34 13.60 10.01 22.69
N ARG A 35 14.63 10.82 22.40
CA ARG A 35 14.63 11.74 21.26
C ARG A 35 14.79 11.01 19.94
N LYS A 36 15.64 9.98 19.87
CA LYS A 36 15.81 9.15 18.65
C LYS A 36 14.57 8.31 18.31
N TRP A 37 13.90 7.76 19.32
CA TRP A 37 12.61 7.06 19.19
C TRP A 37 11.45 8.03 18.95
N GLY A 38 11.54 9.26 19.47
CA GLY A 38 10.64 10.36 19.14
C GLY A 38 10.78 10.78 17.67
N ASP A 39 12.02 10.91 17.18
CA ASP A 39 12.36 11.30 15.80
C ASP A 39 11.96 10.23 14.76
N ILE A 40 12.08 8.94 15.10
CA ILE A 40 11.52 7.84 14.30
C ILE A 40 9.99 7.94 14.20
N ARG A 41 9.32 8.40 15.26
CA ARG A 41 7.86 8.65 15.27
C ARG A 41 7.50 9.81 14.35
N THR A 42 8.28 10.90 14.37
CA THR A 42 8.07 12.07 13.50
C THR A 42 8.33 11.76 12.01
N ARG A 43 9.23 10.82 11.70
CA ARG A 43 9.50 10.36 10.32
C ARG A 43 8.40 9.49 9.70
N ARG A 44 7.39 9.07 10.48
CA ARG A 44 6.20 8.34 9.99
C ARG A 44 5.36 9.15 8.99
N ASN A 45 5.56 10.46 8.97
CA ASN A 45 4.80 11.40 8.16
C ASN A 45 5.41 11.64 6.77
N SER A 46 6.45 10.88 6.38
CA SER A 46 6.91 10.91 4.98
C SER A 46 5.80 10.34 4.10
N PHE A 47 5.35 11.09 3.10
CA PHE A 47 4.24 10.75 2.20
C PHE A 47 4.24 9.29 1.69
N PRO A 48 5.38 8.66 1.32
CA PRO A 48 5.40 7.26 0.90
C PRO A 48 5.14 6.30 2.06
N SER A 49 5.73 6.56 3.23
CA SER A 49 5.57 5.69 4.41
C SER A 49 4.16 5.73 4.97
N ALA A 50 3.54 6.92 5.03
CA ALA A 50 2.15 7.06 5.48
C ALA A 50 1.17 6.37 4.51
N ARG A 51 1.41 6.47 3.19
CA ARG A 51 0.58 5.78 2.18
C ARG A 51 0.70 4.25 2.25
N LEU A 52 1.89 3.73 2.52
CA LEU A 52 2.08 2.28 2.70
C LEU A 52 1.39 1.80 3.98
N VAL A 53 1.54 2.51 5.09
CA VAL A 53 0.86 2.17 6.35
C VAL A 53 -0.66 2.26 6.19
N TRP A 54 -1.17 3.25 5.47
CA TRP A 54 -2.58 3.35 5.11
C TRP A 54 -3.06 2.13 4.32
N LEU A 55 -2.31 1.72 3.29
CA LEU A 55 -2.64 0.56 2.47
C LEU A 55 -2.64 -0.75 3.29
N CYS A 56 -1.69 -0.92 4.21
CA CYS A 56 -1.66 -2.07 5.11
C CYS A 56 -2.86 -2.07 6.07
N ASN A 57 -3.26 -0.90 6.58
CA ASN A 57 -4.45 -0.78 7.43
C ASN A 57 -5.74 -1.08 6.65
N LEU A 58 -5.80 -0.67 5.36
CA LEU A 58 -6.91 -1.01 4.48
C LEU A 58 -7.02 -2.53 4.29
N ALA A 59 -5.91 -3.20 3.97
CA ALA A 59 -5.86 -4.65 3.79
C ALA A 59 -6.18 -5.43 5.07
N ARG A 60 -5.84 -4.89 6.25
CA ARG A 60 -6.09 -5.55 7.55
C ARG A 60 -7.53 -5.36 8.03
N ASP A 61 -8.05 -4.14 7.94
CA ASP A 61 -9.32 -3.78 8.56
C ASP A 61 -10.51 -3.93 7.57
N GLY A 62 -10.23 -4.17 6.28
CA GLY A 62 -11.23 -4.36 5.22
C GLY A 62 -12.15 -3.15 5.01
N THR A 63 -11.81 -2.01 5.61
CA THR A 63 -12.65 -0.82 5.67
C THR A 63 -11.93 0.35 5.06
N ILE A 64 -12.57 1.01 4.11
CA ILE A 64 -12.04 2.21 3.44
C ILE A 64 -12.23 3.40 4.40
N LYS A 65 -11.20 3.70 5.18
CA LYS A 65 -11.16 4.81 6.14
C LYS A 65 -9.99 5.74 5.90
N MET A 66 -10.10 6.95 6.42
CA MET A 66 -9.01 7.93 6.41
C MET A 66 -7.79 7.39 7.16
N TYR A 67 -6.61 7.96 6.88
CA TYR A 67 -5.37 7.55 7.54
C TYR A 67 -5.42 7.80 9.04
N ASP A 68 -5.06 6.78 9.82
CA ASP A 68 -4.89 6.92 11.27
C ASP A 68 -3.46 7.37 11.58
N TYR A 69 -3.31 8.56 12.15
CA TYR A 69 -2.00 9.08 12.57
C TYR A 69 -1.46 8.36 13.82
N GLY A 70 -2.29 7.57 14.51
CA GLY A 70 -1.94 6.85 15.73
C GLY A 70 -1.79 7.75 16.95
N ASP A 71 -2.16 9.03 16.83
CA ASP A 71 -2.31 9.99 17.93
C ASP A 71 -3.66 10.68 17.80
N VAL A 72 -4.45 10.62 18.88
CA VAL A 72 -5.77 11.25 18.98
C VAL A 72 -5.68 12.76 18.71
N LYS A 73 -4.61 13.43 19.16
CA LYS A 73 -4.46 14.87 18.95
C LYS A 73 -4.26 15.23 17.49
N GLU A 74 -3.48 14.43 16.75
CA GLU A 74 -3.26 14.63 15.32
C GLU A 74 -4.52 14.26 14.52
N ASN A 75 -5.21 13.17 14.87
CA ASN A 75 -6.50 12.84 14.23
C ASN A 75 -7.54 13.95 14.43
N VAL A 76 -7.66 14.53 15.64
CA VAL A 76 -8.57 15.66 15.89
C VAL A 76 -8.14 16.91 15.12
N LYS A 77 -6.84 17.18 15.00
CA LYS A 77 -6.32 18.30 14.21
C LYS A 77 -6.63 18.16 12.72
N HIS A 78 -6.60 16.94 12.18
CA HIS A 78 -6.84 16.67 10.76
C HIS A 78 -8.31 16.47 10.40
N TYR A 79 -9.09 15.84 11.27
CA TYR A 79 -10.46 15.39 10.98
C TYR A 79 -11.52 15.98 11.92
N GLY A 80 -11.12 16.70 12.98
CA GLY A 80 -12.02 17.15 14.05
C GLY A 80 -12.50 16.03 14.98
N MET A 81 -12.05 14.78 14.76
CA MET A 81 -12.49 13.59 15.49
C MET A 81 -11.29 12.75 15.95
N PRO A 82 -11.41 12.04 17.09
CA PRO A 82 -10.33 11.20 17.62
C PRO A 82 -10.07 9.94 16.77
N VAL A 83 -11.11 9.46 16.09
CA VAL A 83 -11.07 8.28 15.22
C VAL A 83 -11.19 8.73 13.77
N PRO A 84 -10.35 8.22 12.85
CA PRO A 84 -10.44 8.57 11.44
C PRO A 84 -11.79 8.13 10.86
N PRO A 85 -12.54 9.03 10.19
CA PRO A 85 -13.83 8.69 9.63
C PRO A 85 -13.68 7.73 8.44
N SER A 86 -14.68 6.87 8.25
CA SER A 86 -14.81 6.03 7.05
C SER A 86 -15.16 6.90 5.84
N TYR A 87 -14.66 6.52 4.67
CA TYR A 87 -15.08 7.17 3.43
C TYR A 87 -16.53 6.82 3.13
N ASN A 88 -17.33 7.85 2.84
CA ASN A 88 -18.72 7.63 2.46
C ASN A 88 -18.80 7.24 0.99
N MET A 89 -19.06 5.96 0.72
CA MET A 89 -19.17 5.42 -0.64
C MET A 89 -20.41 5.95 -1.37
N THR A 90 -21.41 6.46 -0.66
CA THR A 90 -22.61 7.09 -1.26
C THR A 90 -22.31 8.45 -1.91
N ASN A 91 -21.14 9.04 -1.63
CA ASN A 91 -20.71 10.29 -2.26
C ASN A 91 -20.05 10.06 -3.62
N ILE A 92 -19.88 8.81 -4.06
CA ILE A 92 -19.43 8.51 -5.40
C ILE A 92 -20.55 8.95 -6.36
N PRO A 93 -20.27 9.88 -7.30
CA PRO A 93 -21.30 10.41 -8.18
C PRO A 93 -21.93 9.28 -9.02
N ASN A 94 -23.23 9.38 -9.29
CA ASN A 94 -24.01 8.43 -10.10
C ASN A 94 -23.66 8.51 -11.61
N GLY A 95 -22.38 8.31 -11.94
CA GLY A 95 -21.88 8.23 -13.31
C GLY A 95 -21.78 6.79 -13.80
N SER A 96 -21.51 6.59 -15.08
CA SER A 96 -21.21 5.27 -15.61
C SER A 96 -19.86 4.79 -15.06
N LEU A 97 -19.86 3.69 -14.31
CA LEU A 97 -18.67 3.10 -13.70
C LEU A 97 -18.33 1.77 -14.36
N PHE A 98 -17.08 1.62 -14.76
CA PHE A 98 -16.52 0.39 -15.30
C PHE A 98 -15.47 -0.15 -14.33
N LEU A 99 -15.70 -1.35 -13.79
CA LEU A 99 -14.80 -2.01 -12.85
C LEU A 99 -14.28 -3.31 -13.45
N ALA A 100 -12.99 -3.36 -13.75
CA ALA A 100 -12.32 -4.57 -14.20
C ALA A 100 -11.42 -5.14 -13.09
N TYR A 101 -11.51 -6.46 -12.85
CA TYR A 101 -10.66 -7.14 -11.86
C TYR A 101 -10.28 -8.55 -12.31
N GLY A 102 -9.15 -9.03 -11.77
CA GLY A 102 -8.47 -10.23 -12.25
C GLY A 102 -8.48 -11.36 -11.22
N GLY A 103 -8.58 -12.60 -11.69
CA GLY A 103 -8.58 -13.77 -10.81
C GLY A 103 -7.23 -14.06 -10.17
N LYS A 104 -6.14 -13.59 -10.77
CA LYS A 104 -4.75 -13.73 -10.28
C LYS A 104 -4.20 -12.42 -9.72
N ASP A 105 -5.06 -11.44 -9.49
CA ASP A 105 -4.67 -10.16 -8.93
C ASP A 105 -4.41 -10.30 -7.41
N LEU A 106 -3.18 -10.01 -6.99
CA LEU A 106 -2.75 -10.07 -5.59
C LEU A 106 -2.88 -8.72 -4.86
N LEU A 107 -3.16 -7.62 -5.57
CA LEU A 107 -3.39 -6.30 -5.00
C LEU A 107 -4.88 -5.94 -4.93
N SER A 108 -5.68 -6.48 -5.85
CA SER A 108 -7.14 -6.35 -5.87
C SER A 108 -7.77 -7.73 -5.85
N VAL A 109 -7.59 -8.43 -4.73
CA VAL A 109 -8.13 -9.77 -4.51
C VAL A 109 -9.65 -9.78 -4.58
N GLN A 110 -10.24 -10.90 -5.00
CA GLN A 110 -11.68 -10.98 -5.28
C GLN A 110 -12.55 -10.67 -4.07
N GLU A 111 -12.10 -11.03 -2.88
CA GLU A 111 -12.79 -10.77 -1.62
C GLU A 111 -12.95 -9.27 -1.37
N ASP A 112 -11.88 -8.50 -1.57
CA ASP A 112 -11.89 -7.04 -1.40
C ASP A 112 -12.73 -6.34 -2.47
N VAL A 113 -12.70 -6.86 -3.71
CA VAL A 113 -13.56 -6.36 -4.80
C VAL A 113 -15.03 -6.61 -4.50
N LYS A 114 -15.38 -7.75 -3.89
CA LYS A 114 -16.77 -8.03 -3.45
C LYS A 114 -17.22 -7.05 -2.37
N LEU A 115 -16.37 -6.78 -1.37
CA LEU A 115 -16.66 -5.77 -0.35
C LEU A 115 -16.86 -4.37 -0.96
N LEU A 116 -16.05 -4.02 -1.96
CA LEU A 116 -16.22 -2.77 -2.71
C LEU A 116 -17.55 -2.73 -3.46
N LEU A 117 -17.90 -3.80 -4.19
CA LEU A 117 -19.17 -3.90 -4.91
C LEU A 117 -20.38 -3.84 -3.97
N ASP A 118 -20.31 -4.51 -2.82
CA ASP A 118 -21.35 -4.43 -1.78
C ASP A 118 -21.50 -3.01 -1.25
N SER A 119 -20.40 -2.27 -1.09
CA SER A 119 -20.46 -0.86 -0.68
C SER A 119 -21.04 0.08 -1.75
N LEU A 120 -21.01 -0.33 -3.01
CA LEU A 120 -21.55 0.40 -4.16
C LEU A 120 -23.01 0.05 -4.47
N HIS A 121 -23.72 -0.66 -3.59
CA HIS A 121 -25.13 -1.07 -3.80
C HIS A 121 -26.10 0.08 -4.12
N GLN A 122 -25.80 1.32 -3.71
CA GLN A 122 -26.62 2.49 -3.99
C GLN A 122 -26.33 3.13 -5.35
N HIS A 123 -25.24 2.70 -5.99
CA HIS A 123 -24.90 3.12 -7.35
C HIS A 123 -25.92 2.50 -8.32
N GLU A 124 -26.30 3.26 -9.35
CA GLU A 124 -27.24 2.78 -10.36
C GLU A 124 -26.67 1.51 -11.02
N GLN A 125 -27.34 0.37 -10.76
CA GLN A 125 -26.89 -0.96 -11.21
C GLN A 125 -26.74 -1.01 -12.75
N ASP A 126 -27.63 -0.32 -13.46
CA ASP A 126 -27.61 -0.24 -14.93
C ASP A 126 -26.40 0.53 -15.48
N LYS A 127 -25.71 1.30 -14.63
CA LYS A 127 -24.53 2.10 -14.98
C LYS A 127 -23.22 1.50 -14.45
N LEU A 128 -23.28 0.38 -13.72
CA LEU A 128 -22.12 -0.31 -13.20
C LEU A 128 -21.83 -1.56 -14.05
N VAL A 129 -20.78 -1.49 -14.86
CA VAL A 129 -20.30 -2.63 -15.64
C VAL A 129 -19.11 -3.26 -14.93
N VAL A 130 -19.23 -4.54 -14.60
CA VAL A 130 -18.18 -5.30 -13.93
C VAL A 130 -17.61 -6.33 -14.90
N GLN A 131 -16.30 -6.26 -15.12
CA GLN A 131 -15.57 -7.22 -15.95
C GLN A 131 -14.62 -8.06 -15.10
N TYR A 132 -14.84 -9.38 -15.08
CA TYR A 132 -13.94 -10.33 -14.45
C TYR A 132 -13.08 -11.04 -15.49
N THR A 133 -11.76 -11.11 -15.27
CA THR A 133 -10.85 -11.89 -16.10
C THR A 133 -10.01 -12.83 -15.25
N GLU A 134 -10.33 -14.12 -15.26
CA GLU A 134 -9.73 -15.13 -14.37
C GLU A 134 -8.20 -15.17 -14.43
N ASN A 135 -7.62 -15.07 -15.63
CA ASN A 135 -6.17 -15.22 -15.82
C ASN A 135 -5.36 -13.92 -15.72
N TYR A 136 -5.97 -12.81 -15.27
CA TYR A 136 -5.28 -11.52 -15.15
C TYR A 136 -4.74 -11.30 -13.75
N ALA A 137 -3.46 -10.94 -13.67
CA ALA A 137 -2.83 -10.33 -12.51
C ALA A 137 -2.89 -8.79 -12.59
N HIS A 138 -2.54 -8.10 -11.52
CA HIS A 138 -2.67 -6.64 -11.42
C HIS A 138 -2.01 -5.87 -12.58
N ALA A 139 -0.81 -6.31 -12.96
CA ALA A 139 -0.03 -5.68 -14.02
C ALA A 139 -0.59 -5.94 -15.43
N ASP A 140 -1.38 -7.01 -15.61
CA ASP A 140 -1.87 -7.43 -16.93
C ASP A 140 -2.91 -6.46 -17.49
N PHE A 141 -3.61 -5.72 -16.63
CA PHE A 141 -4.53 -4.66 -17.05
C PHE A 141 -3.85 -3.53 -17.82
N ILE A 142 -2.55 -3.33 -17.60
CA ILE A 142 -1.77 -2.27 -18.24
C ILE A 142 -0.80 -2.86 -19.28
N MET A 143 -0.09 -3.93 -18.90
CA MET A 143 1.05 -4.48 -19.64
C MET A 143 0.77 -5.83 -20.33
N GLY A 144 -0.42 -6.39 -20.15
CA GLY A 144 -0.79 -7.65 -20.80
C GLY A 144 -0.75 -7.52 -22.32
N PHE A 145 -0.16 -8.49 -23.00
CA PHE A 145 -0.07 -8.48 -24.47
C PHE A 145 -1.45 -8.43 -25.14
N ASN A 146 -2.46 -9.00 -24.49
CA ASN A 146 -3.87 -9.01 -24.88
C ASN A 146 -4.72 -7.96 -24.14
N ALA A 147 -4.13 -7.08 -23.32
CA ALA A 147 -4.84 -6.04 -22.57
C ALA A 147 -5.70 -5.15 -23.48
N ARG A 148 -5.24 -4.90 -24.71
CA ARG A 148 -6.03 -4.18 -25.71
C ARG A 148 -7.39 -4.83 -25.97
N GLN A 149 -7.38 -6.11 -26.31
CA GLN A 149 -8.59 -6.83 -26.70
C GLN A 149 -9.48 -7.13 -25.51
N VAL A 150 -8.86 -7.50 -24.39
CA VAL A 150 -9.59 -7.97 -23.22
C VAL A 150 -10.09 -6.81 -22.38
N VAL A 151 -9.33 -5.73 -22.21
CA VAL A 151 -9.68 -4.64 -21.27
C VAL A 151 -10.05 -3.36 -22.01
N TYR A 152 -9.21 -2.91 -22.95
CA TYR A 152 -9.39 -1.61 -23.58
C TYR A 152 -10.54 -1.58 -24.60
N ASP A 153 -10.72 -2.62 -25.40
CA ASP A 153 -11.81 -2.66 -26.37
C ASP A 153 -13.20 -2.63 -25.69
N PRO A 154 -13.48 -3.42 -24.63
CA PRO A 154 -14.70 -3.29 -23.84
C PRO A 154 -14.85 -1.93 -23.14
N LEU A 155 -13.76 -1.38 -22.59
CA LEU A 155 -13.77 -0.06 -21.97
C LEU A 155 -14.14 1.03 -22.98
N MET A 156 -13.57 0.98 -24.19
CA MET A 156 -13.88 1.95 -25.24
C MET A 156 -15.31 1.78 -25.77
N ALA A 157 -15.85 0.56 -25.78
CA ALA A 157 -17.26 0.34 -26.11
C ALA A 157 -18.19 0.94 -25.04
N PHE A 158 -17.85 0.75 -23.76
CA PHE A 158 -18.58 1.32 -22.64
C PHE A 158 -18.61 2.85 -22.66
N LEU A 159 -17.46 3.48 -22.92
CA LEU A 159 -17.33 4.95 -23.02
C LEU A 159 -18.02 5.55 -24.25
N LYS A 160 -18.33 4.76 -25.29
CA LYS A 160 -19.10 5.23 -26.45
C LYS A 160 -20.61 5.11 -26.25
N LEU A 161 -21.03 4.26 -25.32
CA LEU A 161 -22.44 4.00 -25.04
C LEU A 161 -23.07 5.06 -24.12
N HIS A 162 -22.24 5.79 -23.36
CA HIS A 162 -22.61 6.82 -22.40
C HIS A 162 -21.94 8.14 -22.71
#